data_AF-A0A399I1R0-F1
#
_entry.id   AF-A0A399I1R0-F1
#
_cell.length_a   1.000
_cell.length_b   1.000
_cell.length_c   1.000
_cell.angle_alpha   90.00
_cell.angle_beta   90.00
_cell.angle_gamma   90.00
#
_symmetry.space_group_name_H-M   'P 1'
#
loop_
_entity.id
_entity.type
_entity.pdbx_description
1 polymer ?
#
loop_
_entity_poly.entity_id
_entity_poly.type
_entity_poly.pdbx_seq_one_letter_code
_entity_poly.pdbx_strand_id
1 'polypeptide(L)' 'MSVLELGAKEAATLATALESYLDELATERVGTDNRELHGELKEQEAILGEILERLKAVKF' A
#
# COMPACT_ATOMS: atom_id res chain seq x y z
N MET A 1 -7.93 5.98 20.21
CA MET A 1 -7.42 5.28 19.02
C MET A 1 -7.80 3.83 19.15
N SER A 2 -8.50 3.24 18.19
CA SER A 2 -8.73 1.80 18.15
C SER A 2 -7.50 1.12 17.55
N VAL A 3 -6.94 0.16 18.27
CA VAL A 3 -5.90 -0.73 17.71
C VAL A 3 -6.62 -1.74 16.82
N LEU A 4 -6.29 -1.76 15.54
CA LEU A 4 -6.77 -2.79 14.64
C LEU A 4 -5.90 -4.03 14.87
N GLU A 5 -6.47 -5.05 15.52
CA GLU A 5 -5.82 -6.35 15.66
C GLU A 5 -6.12 -7.19 14.42
N LEU A 6 -5.09 -7.58 13.69
CA LEU A 6 -5.19 -8.47 12.54
C LEU A 6 -4.65 -9.84 12.95
N GLY A 7 -5.35 -10.92 12.58
CA GLY A 7 -4.81 -12.27 12.62
C GLY A 7 -3.83 -12.53 11.47
N ALA A 8 -3.05 -13.61 11.58
CA ALA A 8 -2.03 -13.97 10.58
C ALA A 8 -2.57 -14.04 9.14
N LYS A 9 -3.75 -14.65 8.97
CA LYS A 9 -4.39 -14.79 7.66
C LYS A 9 -4.89 -13.44 7.12
N GLU A 10 -5.40 -12.58 7.98
CA GLU A 10 -5.91 -11.26 7.59
C GLU A 10 -4.76 -10.36 7.15
N ALA A 11 -3.67 -10.34 7.93
CA ALA A 11 -2.48 -9.59 7.58
C ALA A 11 -1.81 -10.09 6.29
N ALA A 12 -1.72 -11.41 6.09
CA ALA A 12 -1.20 -11.98 4.85
C ALA A 12 -2.09 -11.62 3.64
N THR A 13 -3.42 -11.72 3.79
CA THR A 13 -4.37 -11.38 2.73
C THR A 13 -4.29 -9.90 2.38
N LEU A 14 -4.21 -9.02 3.39
CA LEU A 14 -4.08 -7.58 3.19
C LEU A 14 -2.74 -7.21 2.55
N ALA A 15 -1.65 -7.87 2.95
CA ALA A 15 -0.34 -7.67 2.35
C ALA A 15 -0.35 -8.00 0.86
N THR A 16 -0.91 -9.14 0.46
CA THR A 16 -1.03 -9.53 -0.96
C THR A 16 -1.91 -8.56 -1.75
N ALA A 17 -3.02 -8.11 -1.19
CA ALA A 17 -3.88 -7.13 -1.85
C ALA A 17 -3.15 -5.79 -2.06
N LEU A 18 -2.39 -5.33 -1.05
CA LEU A 18 -1.60 -4.11 -1.13
C LEU A 18 -0.45 -4.21 -2.14
N GLU A 19 0.22 -5.36 -2.25
CA GLU A 19 1.24 -5.59 -3.27
C GLU A 19 0.68 -5.41 -4.68
N SER A 20 -0.44 -6.06 -5.00
CA SER A 20 -1.08 -5.94 -6.31
C SER A 20 -1.50 -4.49 -6.60
N TYR A 21 -2.04 -3.80 -5.61
CA TYR A 21 -2.53 -2.44 -5.79
C TYR A 21 -1.38 -1.42 -5.94
N LEU A 22 -0.25 -1.64 -5.26
CA LEU A 22 0.94 -0.79 -5.42
C LEU A 22 1.51 -0.87 -6.85
N ASP A 23 1.47 -2.05 -7.48
CA ASP A 23 1.90 -2.21 -8.87
C ASP A 23 0.97 -1.47 -9.86
N GLU A 24 -0.35 -1.51 -9.59
CA GLU A 24 -1.34 -0.76 -10.37
C GLU A 24 -1.14 0.76 -10.21
N LEU A 25 -0.95 1.24 -8.97
CA LEU A 25 -0.63 2.63 -8.65
C LEU A 25 0.63 3.13 -9.37
N ALA A 26 1.69 2.33 -9.36
CA ALA A 26 2.94 2.66 -10.06
C ALA A 26 2.72 2.78 -11.56
N THR A 27 1.88 1.91 -12.14
CA THR A 27 1.52 1.98 -13.55
C THR A 27 0.74 3.25 -13.87
N GLU A 28 -0.26 3.60 -13.05
CA GLU A 28 -1.06 4.81 -13.22
C GLU A 28 -0.22 6.09 -13.05
N ARG A 29 0.67 6.12 -12.05
CA ARG A 29 1.56 7.26 -11.79
C ARG A 29 2.52 7.51 -12.94
N VAL A 30 3.10 6.47 -13.53
CA VAL A 30 3.99 6.62 -14.68
C VAL A 30 3.21 6.98 -15.95
N GLY A 31 1.94 6.56 -16.05
CA GLY A 31 1.08 6.80 -17.21
C GLY A 31 0.42 8.19 -17.26
N THR A 32 0.49 8.98 -16.18
CA THR A 32 -0.16 10.30 -16.13
C THR A 32 0.82 11.45 -16.38
N ASP A 33 0.44 12.35 -17.30
CA ASP A 33 1.15 13.63 -17.53
C ASP A 33 0.70 14.74 -16.57
N ASN A 34 -0.36 14.51 -15.78
CA ASN A 34 -0.83 15.47 -14.80
C ASN A 34 0.08 15.46 -13.57
N ARG A 35 0.83 16.55 -13.36
CA ARG A 35 1.78 16.69 -12.25
C ARG A 35 1.16 16.64 -10.86
N GLU A 36 -0.06 17.16 -10.71
CA GLU A 36 -0.78 17.15 -9.42
C GLU A 36 -1.17 15.71 -9.09
N LEU A 37 -1.83 15.02 -10.02
CA LEU A 37 -2.19 13.61 -9.88
C LEU A 37 -0.96 12.72 -9.69
N HIS A 38 0.14 12.94 -10.42
CA HIS A 38 1.39 12.21 -10.20
C HIS A 38 1.90 12.40 -8.75
N GLY A 39 1.76 13.61 -8.20
CA GLY A 39 2.13 13.91 -6.81
C GLY A 39 1.28 13.12 -5.82
N GLU A 40 -0.04 13.14 -6.00
CA GLU A 40 -0.99 12.39 -5.17
C GLU A 40 -0.72 10.88 -5.20
N LEU A 41 -0.55 10.31 -6.40
CA LEU A 41 -0.26 8.88 -6.57
C LEU A 41 1.07 8.49 -5.90
N LYS A 42 2.08 9.37 -5.96
CA LYS A 42 3.37 9.14 -5.29
C LYS A 42 3.25 9.16 -3.77
N GLU A 43 2.48 10.09 -3.21
CA GLU A 43 2.23 10.15 -1.77
C GLU A 43 1.46 8.91 -1.31
N GLN A 44 0.46 8.50 -2.08
CA GLN A 44 -0.31 7.29 -1.82
C GLN A 44 0.56 6.02 -1.86
N GLU A 45 1.44 5.88 -2.87
CA GLU A 45 2.44 4.79 -2.93
C GLU A 45 3.30 4.74 -1.67
N ALA A 46 3.77 5.88 -1.17
CA ALA A 46 4.62 5.94 0.03
C ALA A 46 3.86 5.45 1.28
N ILE A 47 2.65 5.97 1.50
CA ILE A 47 1.82 5.59 2.66
C ILE A 47 1.50 4.09 2.64
N LEU A 48 1.07 3.57 1.48
CA LEU A 48 0.69 2.17 1.34
C LEU A 48 1.91 1.24 1.41
N GLY A 49 3.06 1.67 0.89
CA GLY A 49 4.33 0.97 1.04
C GLY A 49 4.73 0.81 2.51
N GLU A 50 4.66 1.88 3.30
CA GLU A 50 4.93 1.82 4.74
C GLU A 50 3.94 0.92 5.51
N ILE A 51 2.68 0.88 5.08
CA ILE A 51 1.68 -0.05 5.66
C ILE A 51 2.07 -1.49 5.32
N LEU A 52 2.43 -1.78 4.07
CA LEU A 52 2.84 -3.11 3.63
C LEU A 52 4.09 -3.59 4.39
N GLU A 53 5.09 -2.74 4.57
CA GLU A 53 6.29 -3.05 5.34
C GLU A 53 5.94 -3.42 6.79
N ARG A 54 5.08 -2.63 7.42
CA ARG A 54 4.59 -2.93 8.78
C ARG A 54 3.86 -4.25 8.85
N LEU A 55 2.98 -4.55 7.88
CA LEU A 55 2.25 -5.82 7.82
C LEU A 55 3.18 -7.01 7.66
N LYS A 56 4.22 -6.91 6.83
CA LYS A 56 5.24 -7.97 6.64
C LYS A 56 6.15 -8.13 7.84
N ALA A 57 6.37 -7.06 8.60
CA ALA A 57 7.16 -7.11 9.83
C ALA A 57 6.39 -7.75 11.01
N VAL A 58 5.06 -7.84 10.93
CA VAL A 58 4.26 -8.53 11.96
C VAL A 58 4.59 -10.02 11.92
N LYS A 59 5.21 -10.50 13.01
CA LYS A 59 5.40 -11.93 13.25
C LYS A 59 4.18 -12.43 14.02
N PHE A 60 3.48 -13.41 13.45
CA PHE A 60 2.36 -14.11 14.08
C PHE A 60 2.81 -15.45 14.66
#